data_AF-A0A821ZQI8-F1
#
_entry.id   AF-A0A821ZQI8-F1
#
_cell.length_a   1.000
_cell.length_b   1.000
_cell.length_c   1.000
_cell.angle_alpha   90.00
_cell.angle_beta   90.00
_cell.angle_gamma   90.00
#
_symmetry.space_group_name_H-M   'P 1'
#
loop_
_entity.id
_entity.type
_entity.pdbx_description
1 polymer ?
#
loop_
_entity_poly.entity_id
_entity_poly.type
_entity_poly.pdbx_seq_one_letter_code
_entity_poly.pdbx_strand_id
1 'polypeptide(L)'
;IQYAKVSRWKPPIDHASDAFPNGTFNATSFGPCCPQPTVKIYIDRQDEQFLVWIHGGALQTGCSSQGIPIIYNGTNIIANSLQPAIIVTINYRLGVLGDLYLPALVEENSPDWPTAGNYYYLDISGAKAVVDIGALKGSANLYQHIISESSAASHYPYYSNISNAIQASNKVVQNMNCTRENNALMLACLRNSSIEDLIVAFGYRPANTIVDGYFFPYYPPLAIKNGLYNPNITMIIGNNEQEPLTCFENPDMNSTKAIAMTNCNPGICPELSVEEGAGLCGHVDEIPFVFGTVSSYNSMNSHNCTWDSQTRSFSNQIISHWISMARDGEPLQPWPQYSPTAKKYFKITPYHDFSPEPWYRDCSLLDQLEDEQIRIMFPIN
;
A
#
# COMPACT_ATOMS: atom_id res chain seq x y z
N ILE A 1 12.84 -15.06 -2.47
CA ILE A 1 13.84 -15.17 -3.56
C ILE A 1 14.41 -13.77 -3.82
N GLN A 2 15.68 -13.60 -4.20
CA GLN A 2 16.22 -12.29 -4.59
C GLN A 2 15.76 -11.94 -6.00
N TYR A 3 15.18 -10.75 -6.19
CA TYR A 3 14.67 -10.28 -7.49
C TYR A 3 15.43 -9.06 -8.04
N ALA A 4 16.13 -8.30 -7.18
CA ALA A 4 16.88 -7.13 -7.57
C ALA A 4 18.07 -6.87 -6.63
N LYS A 5 19.03 -6.09 -7.10
CA LYS A 5 20.10 -5.48 -6.30
C LYS A 5 19.90 -3.97 -6.24
N VAL A 6 19.81 -3.43 -5.02
CA VAL A 6 19.55 -2.01 -4.78
C VAL A 6 20.77 -1.31 -4.18
N SER A 7 21.05 -0.10 -4.65
CA SER A 7 21.95 0.87 -4.01
C SER A 7 21.12 2.00 -3.40
N ARG A 8 21.61 2.64 -2.32
CA ARG A 8 20.88 3.74 -1.66
C ARG A 8 20.55 4.85 -2.66
N TRP A 9 19.26 5.11 -2.82
CA TRP A 9 18.68 6.15 -3.69
C TRP A 9 19.08 6.04 -5.17
N LYS A 10 19.19 4.80 -5.67
CA LYS A 10 19.28 4.50 -7.11
C LYS A 10 18.14 3.56 -7.53
N PRO A 11 17.76 3.53 -8.82
CA PRO A 11 16.90 2.47 -9.35
C PRO A 11 17.43 1.06 -9.01
N PRO A 12 16.53 0.06 -8.85
CA PRO A 12 16.94 -1.32 -8.69
C PRO A 12 17.58 -1.81 -9.99
N ILE A 13 18.62 -2.64 -9.86
CA ILE A 13 19.23 -3.35 -10.98
C ILE A 13 18.70 -4.77 -10.93
N ASP A 14 18.15 -5.25 -12.05
CA ASP A 14 17.71 -6.64 -12.19
C ASP A 14 18.88 -7.59 -11.88
N HIS A 15 18.60 -8.61 -11.09
CA HIS A 15 19.57 -9.59 -10.63
C HIS A 15 19.15 -11.03 -10.99
N ALA A 16 18.14 -11.20 -11.85
CA ALA A 16 17.61 -12.51 -12.24
C ALA A 16 18.66 -13.42 -12.90
N SER A 17 19.57 -12.86 -13.71
CA SER A 17 20.70 -13.60 -14.33
C SER A 17 21.74 -14.06 -13.30
N ASP A 18 21.99 -13.22 -12.29
CA ASP A 18 23.14 -13.33 -11.39
C ASP A 18 22.76 -14.03 -10.06
N ALA A 19 21.46 -14.24 -9.80
CA ALA A 19 20.95 -14.86 -8.58
C ALA A 19 21.15 -16.40 -8.51
N PHE A 20 21.47 -17.05 -9.64
CA PHE A 20 21.56 -18.51 -9.75
C PHE A 20 22.86 -19.02 -10.41
N PRO A 21 24.07 -18.55 -10.00
CA PRO A 21 25.32 -18.84 -10.71
C PRO A 21 25.68 -20.35 -10.77
N ASN A 22 25.14 -21.15 -9.84
CA ASN A 22 25.30 -22.61 -9.79
C ASN A 22 23.98 -23.37 -10.07
N GLY A 23 22.98 -22.72 -10.68
CA GLY A 23 21.68 -23.32 -11.02
C GLY A 23 20.71 -23.59 -9.85
N THR A 24 21.19 -23.62 -8.61
CA THR A 24 20.39 -23.89 -7.39
C THR A 24 20.48 -22.72 -6.41
N PHE A 25 19.33 -22.29 -5.88
CA PHE A 25 19.21 -21.29 -4.82
C PHE A 25 18.40 -21.89 -3.65
N ASN A 26 18.93 -21.79 -2.42
CA ASN A 26 18.24 -22.33 -1.25
C ASN A 26 17.16 -21.37 -0.75
N ALA A 27 15.91 -21.56 -1.22
CA ALA A 27 14.75 -20.76 -0.82
C ALA A 27 14.01 -21.28 0.44
N THR A 28 14.61 -22.17 1.23
CA THR A 28 13.95 -22.77 2.42
C THR A 28 13.82 -21.83 3.63
N SER A 29 14.33 -20.60 3.53
CA SER A 29 14.29 -19.63 4.62
C SER A 29 13.98 -18.22 4.14
N PHE A 30 13.58 -17.41 5.11
CA PHE A 30 13.06 -16.08 4.92
C PHE A 30 14.17 -15.06 4.65
N GLY A 31 13.98 -14.26 3.59
CA GLY A 31 14.81 -13.08 3.36
C GLY A 31 14.62 -12.02 4.46
N PRO A 32 15.60 -11.13 4.67
CA PRO A 32 15.44 -10.01 5.58
C PRO A 32 14.36 -9.05 5.07
N CYS A 33 13.61 -8.45 5.98
CA CYS A 33 12.74 -7.32 5.67
C CYS A 33 13.57 -6.08 5.30
N CYS A 34 13.00 -5.19 4.49
CA CYS A 34 13.63 -3.89 4.24
C CYS A 34 13.85 -3.16 5.58
N PRO A 35 15.00 -2.51 5.80
CA PRO A 35 15.35 -1.88 7.07
C PRO A 35 14.27 -0.95 7.60
N GLN A 36 13.75 -1.31 8.78
CA GLN A 36 12.58 -0.73 9.42
C GLN A 36 12.49 -1.28 10.87
N PRO A 37 11.51 -0.85 11.67
CA PRO A 37 11.13 -1.52 12.93
C PRO A 37 10.53 -2.96 12.78
N THR A 38 11.38 -3.97 12.50
CA THR A 38 11.22 -5.45 12.75
C THR A 38 10.26 -6.38 11.91
N VAL A 39 10.50 -7.72 11.98
CA VAL A 39 9.79 -8.96 11.45
C VAL A 39 10.35 -9.62 10.11
N LYS A 40 9.90 -10.81 9.55
CA LYS A 40 10.61 -11.73 8.52
C LYS A 40 9.82 -12.86 7.68
N ILE A 41 10.17 -13.12 6.37
CA ILE A 41 9.69 -13.79 5.01
C ILE A 41 8.52 -14.87 4.72
N TYR A 42 8.22 -15.32 3.43
CA TYR A 42 8.02 -16.69 2.74
C TYR A 42 7.70 -16.63 1.17
N ILE A 43 7.82 -17.72 0.34
CA ILE A 43 7.32 -17.95 -1.10
C ILE A 43 7.28 -19.48 -1.52
N ASP A 44 6.40 -19.95 -2.47
CA ASP A 44 6.49 -21.26 -3.23
C ASP A 44 6.04 -21.19 -4.75
N ARG A 45 6.14 -22.28 -5.57
CA ARG A 45 5.89 -22.41 -7.06
C ARG A 45 4.88 -23.55 -7.43
N GLN A 46 4.23 -23.69 -8.61
CA GLN A 46 4.59 -23.55 -10.06
C GLN A 46 3.39 -23.20 -10.98
N ASP A 47 3.66 -22.73 -12.21
CA ASP A 47 2.82 -22.69 -13.46
C ASP A 47 1.30 -22.36 -13.38
N GLU A 48 0.89 -21.52 -12.44
CA GLU A 48 -0.51 -21.11 -12.20
C GLU A 48 -0.64 -19.57 -12.07
N GLN A 49 -1.86 -19.05 -11.89
CA GLN A 49 -2.10 -17.59 -11.81
C GLN A 49 -1.42 -16.96 -10.59
N PHE A 50 -0.88 -15.75 -10.76
CA PHE A 50 -0.10 -15.06 -9.72
C PHE A 50 -0.94 -14.03 -8.97
N LEU A 51 -1.19 -14.26 -7.68
CA LEU A 51 -1.65 -13.23 -6.74
C LEU A 51 -0.41 -12.67 -6.03
N VAL A 52 -0.04 -11.43 -6.37
CA VAL A 52 1.11 -10.74 -5.78
C VAL A 52 0.64 -9.87 -4.61
N TRP A 53 0.99 -10.27 -3.39
CA TRP A 53 0.68 -9.50 -2.19
C TRP A 53 1.75 -8.47 -1.89
N ILE A 54 1.30 -7.21 -1.82
CA ILE A 54 2.08 -6.05 -1.44
C ILE A 54 1.60 -5.62 -0.06
N HIS A 55 2.50 -5.54 0.93
CA HIS A 55 2.10 -5.28 2.32
C HIS A 55 1.81 -3.80 2.61
N GLY A 56 1.03 -3.55 3.67
CA GLY A 56 0.75 -2.23 4.22
C GLY A 56 1.91 -1.61 5.02
N GLY A 57 1.60 -0.61 5.86
CA GLY A 57 2.57 0.09 6.70
C GLY A 57 2.95 1.51 6.22
N ALA A 58 2.04 2.18 5.51
CA ALA A 58 2.14 3.60 5.11
C ALA A 58 3.49 4.00 4.47
N LEU A 59 4.07 3.09 3.68
CA LEU A 59 5.36 3.24 3.01
C LEU A 59 6.57 3.47 3.95
N GLN A 60 6.41 3.31 5.27
CA GLN A 60 7.46 3.45 6.29
C GLN A 60 7.83 2.13 6.95
N THR A 61 6.86 1.24 7.11
CA THR A 61 6.97 -0.04 7.81
C THR A 61 6.20 -1.12 7.03
N GLY A 62 6.10 -2.31 7.63
CA GLY A 62 5.46 -3.47 7.06
C GLY A 62 6.46 -4.39 6.38
N CYS A 63 6.15 -5.68 6.34
CA CYS A 63 6.95 -6.65 5.63
C CYS A 63 6.08 -7.79 5.10
N SER A 64 6.51 -8.49 4.05
CA SER A 64 5.72 -9.51 3.33
C SER A 64 5.49 -10.84 4.10
N SER A 65 5.56 -10.75 5.42
CA SER A 65 5.79 -11.84 6.36
C SER A 65 5.62 -11.41 7.83
N GLN A 66 4.91 -10.31 8.03
CA GLN A 66 4.70 -9.67 9.32
C GLN A 66 3.96 -10.60 10.30
N GLY A 67 4.15 -10.39 11.59
CA GLY A 67 3.52 -11.19 12.67
C GLY A 67 4.32 -12.41 13.12
N ILE A 68 4.07 -12.84 14.37
CA ILE A 68 4.40 -14.17 14.90
C ILE A 68 3.17 -14.65 15.67
N PRO A 69 2.33 -15.54 15.12
CA PRO A 69 2.43 -16.19 13.81
C PRO A 69 2.27 -15.23 12.60
N ILE A 70 2.73 -15.71 11.44
CA ILE A 70 2.81 -14.95 10.18
C ILE A 70 1.40 -14.62 9.69
N ILE A 71 1.09 -13.33 9.53
CA ILE A 71 -0.22 -12.86 9.08
C ILE A 71 -0.43 -13.09 7.58
N TYR A 72 0.61 -12.83 6.76
CA TYR A 72 0.61 -12.96 5.31
C TYR A 72 1.01 -14.37 4.83
N ASN A 73 0.50 -15.43 5.48
CA ASN A 73 0.87 -16.81 5.16
C ASN A 73 0.07 -17.37 3.96
N GLY A 74 0.62 -17.22 2.76
CA GLY A 74 -0.01 -17.68 1.50
C GLY A 74 -0.35 -19.18 1.43
N THR A 75 0.30 -20.04 2.22
CA THR A 75 -0.01 -21.48 2.25
C THR A 75 -1.46 -21.76 2.67
N ASN A 76 -2.04 -20.91 3.51
CA ASN A 76 -3.43 -21.05 3.94
C ASN A 76 -4.42 -20.65 2.83
N ILE A 77 -4.06 -19.69 1.95
CA ILE A 77 -4.84 -19.35 0.76
C ILE A 77 -4.87 -20.56 -0.19
N ILE A 78 -3.70 -21.15 -0.47
CA ILE A 78 -3.58 -22.35 -1.33
C ILE A 78 -4.39 -23.52 -0.74
N ALA A 79 -4.27 -23.78 0.56
CA ALA A 79 -4.94 -24.91 1.22
C ALA A 79 -6.48 -24.78 1.31
N ASN A 80 -7.03 -23.56 1.21
CA ASN A 80 -8.48 -23.31 1.27
C ASN A 80 -9.10 -22.88 -0.07
N SER A 81 -8.28 -22.64 -1.10
CA SER A 81 -8.75 -22.36 -2.45
C SER A 81 -9.31 -23.62 -3.11
N LEU A 82 -10.41 -23.47 -3.84
CA LEU A 82 -10.94 -24.52 -4.73
C LEU A 82 -10.22 -24.55 -6.09
N GLN A 83 -9.29 -23.62 -6.32
CA GLN A 83 -8.62 -23.40 -7.59
C GLN A 83 -7.10 -23.28 -7.43
N PRO A 84 -6.30 -23.72 -8.41
CA PRO A 84 -4.85 -23.58 -8.36
C PRO A 84 -4.41 -22.12 -8.48
N ALA A 85 -3.40 -21.70 -7.71
CA ALA A 85 -2.93 -20.32 -7.63
C ALA A 85 -1.53 -20.21 -6.97
N ILE A 86 -0.70 -19.29 -7.48
CA ILE A 86 0.60 -18.92 -6.90
C ILE A 86 0.44 -17.65 -6.09
N ILE A 87 0.78 -17.70 -4.80
CA ILE A 87 0.80 -16.54 -3.91
C ILE A 87 2.24 -16.03 -3.74
N VAL A 88 2.49 -14.78 -4.13
CA VAL A 88 3.83 -14.15 -4.03
C VAL A 88 3.77 -12.97 -3.07
N THR A 89 4.38 -13.08 -1.90
CA THR A 89 4.49 -11.97 -0.95
C THR A 89 5.84 -11.26 -1.11
N ILE A 90 5.84 -9.93 -1.33
CA ILE A 90 7.03 -9.16 -1.72
C ILE A 90 7.33 -7.97 -0.80
N ASN A 91 8.62 -7.75 -0.52
CA ASN A 91 9.16 -6.51 0.06
C ASN A 91 9.42 -5.44 -0.99
N TYR A 92 9.34 -4.19 -0.56
CA TYR A 92 9.82 -2.99 -1.25
C TYR A 92 10.52 -2.06 -0.26
N ARG A 93 11.33 -1.09 -0.73
CA ARG A 93 12.02 -0.11 0.13
C ARG A 93 11.03 0.76 0.92
N LEU A 94 11.45 1.23 2.09
CA LEU A 94 10.57 1.96 3.02
C LEU A 94 11.22 3.24 3.56
N GLY A 95 10.37 4.17 3.99
CA GLY A 95 10.73 5.42 4.65
C GLY A 95 11.79 6.20 3.88
N VAL A 96 12.80 6.68 4.60
CA VAL A 96 13.95 7.43 4.04
C VAL A 96 14.68 6.74 2.88
N LEU A 97 14.69 5.40 2.82
CA LEU A 97 15.32 4.65 1.73
C LEU A 97 14.47 4.64 0.45
N GLY A 98 13.16 4.88 0.60
CA GLY A 98 12.17 4.96 -0.47
C GLY A 98 11.82 6.39 -0.92
N ASP A 99 11.77 7.34 0.01
CA ASP A 99 11.12 8.65 -0.11
C ASP A 99 12.07 9.81 -0.46
N LEU A 100 13.38 9.67 -0.21
CA LEU A 100 14.30 10.82 -0.24
C LEU A 100 14.44 11.45 -1.65
N TYR A 101 14.08 12.73 -1.75
CA TYR A 101 14.17 13.54 -2.96
C TYR A 101 15.08 14.74 -2.72
N LEU A 102 16.25 14.74 -3.38
CA LEU A 102 17.22 15.85 -3.34
C LEU A 102 17.61 16.19 -4.78
N PRO A 103 17.77 17.48 -5.16
CA PRO A 103 18.27 17.83 -6.49
C PRO A 103 19.62 17.17 -6.81
N ALA A 104 20.49 17.05 -5.80
CA ALA A 104 21.74 16.31 -5.86
C ALA A 104 21.57 14.85 -6.33
N LEU A 105 20.48 14.17 -5.95
CA LEU A 105 20.17 12.79 -6.41
C LEU A 105 19.71 12.77 -7.86
N VAL A 106 18.99 13.80 -8.31
CA VAL A 106 18.56 13.95 -9.71
C VAL A 106 19.77 14.20 -10.61
N GLU A 107 20.70 15.07 -10.19
CA GLU A 107 21.93 15.43 -10.92
C GLU A 107 22.87 14.24 -11.18
N GLU A 108 22.90 13.24 -10.28
CA GLU A 108 23.76 12.05 -10.41
C GLU A 108 23.07 10.85 -11.12
N ASN A 109 21.83 11.01 -11.59
CA ASN A 109 21.11 9.96 -12.30
C ASN A 109 21.33 10.04 -13.82
N SER A 110 21.06 8.94 -14.52
CA SER A 110 21.14 8.92 -15.98
C SER A 110 20.01 9.77 -16.60
N PRO A 111 20.16 10.25 -17.85
CA PRO A 111 19.08 10.94 -18.57
C PRO A 111 17.77 10.13 -18.68
N ASP A 112 17.84 8.80 -18.60
CA ASP A 112 16.68 7.88 -18.63
C ASP A 112 15.91 7.87 -17.29
N TRP A 113 16.52 8.38 -16.22
CA TRP A 113 15.92 8.52 -14.88
C TRP A 113 16.15 9.93 -14.30
N PRO A 114 15.57 10.98 -14.90
CA PRO A 114 15.80 12.38 -14.53
C PRO A 114 14.98 12.82 -13.29
N THR A 115 14.89 11.96 -12.28
CA THR A 115 14.10 12.19 -11.05
C THR A 115 14.72 11.49 -9.83
N ALA A 116 14.13 11.64 -8.65
CA ALA A 116 14.54 11.02 -7.38
C ALA A 116 13.30 10.67 -6.53
N GLY A 117 13.52 10.06 -5.36
CA GLY A 117 12.44 9.56 -4.51
C GLY A 117 11.62 8.45 -5.18
N ASN A 118 10.42 8.19 -4.67
CA ASN A 118 9.49 7.17 -5.19
C ASN A 118 10.09 5.75 -5.37
N TYR A 119 11.23 5.46 -4.74
CA TYR A 119 12.04 4.27 -5.03
C TYR A 119 11.33 2.96 -4.67
N TYR A 120 10.28 3.02 -3.84
CA TYR A 120 9.39 1.93 -3.50
C TYR A 120 8.48 1.48 -4.66
N TYR A 121 8.09 2.39 -5.55
CA TYR A 121 7.39 2.05 -6.79
C TYR A 121 8.28 1.37 -7.82
N LEU A 122 9.58 1.65 -7.81
CA LEU A 122 10.54 0.95 -8.66
C LEU A 122 10.80 -0.49 -8.21
N ASP A 123 10.59 -0.80 -6.93
CA ASP A 123 10.77 -2.17 -6.42
C ASP A 123 9.57 -3.05 -6.77
N ILE A 124 8.34 -2.55 -6.53
CA ILE A 124 7.09 -3.04 -7.13
C ILE A 124 5.90 -2.08 -6.98
N SER A 125 5.94 -1.17 -5.98
CA SER A 125 4.85 -0.39 -5.32
C SER A 125 4.58 -0.88 -3.89
N GLY A 126 3.89 -0.07 -3.08
CA GLY A 126 3.49 -0.40 -1.71
C GLY A 126 1.98 -0.35 -1.55
N ALA A 127 1.39 -1.07 -0.57
CA ALA A 127 -0.08 -1.29 -0.54
C ALA A 127 -0.89 0.01 -0.43
N LYS A 128 -0.30 1.05 0.15
CA LYS A 128 -0.88 2.40 0.20
C LYS A 128 -1.34 2.89 -1.18
N ALA A 129 -0.69 2.41 -2.23
CA ALA A 129 -0.69 3.00 -3.55
C ALA A 129 -0.88 1.97 -4.67
N VAL A 130 -1.53 0.83 -4.40
CA VAL A 130 -1.93 -0.12 -5.46
C VAL A 130 -2.86 0.58 -6.47
N VAL A 131 -3.74 1.44 -5.96
CA VAL A 131 -4.50 2.45 -6.70
C VAL A 131 -3.65 3.35 -7.59
N ASP A 132 -2.46 3.78 -7.17
CA ASP A 132 -1.65 4.75 -7.92
C ASP A 132 -0.88 4.11 -9.09
N ILE A 133 -0.69 2.77 -9.09
CA ILE A 133 0.22 2.09 -10.02
C ILE A 133 -0.14 2.39 -11.48
N GLY A 134 -1.42 2.44 -11.86
CA GLY A 134 -1.80 2.73 -13.25
C GLY A 134 -1.74 4.20 -13.66
N ALA A 135 -1.43 5.12 -12.74
CA ALA A 135 -1.01 6.47 -13.06
C ALA A 135 0.53 6.58 -13.23
N LEU A 136 1.28 5.53 -12.87
CA LEU A 136 2.73 5.46 -12.97
C LEU A 136 3.18 5.30 -14.43
N LYS A 137 4.18 6.08 -14.85
CA LYS A 137 4.83 5.90 -16.14
C LYS A 137 5.51 4.53 -16.21
N GLY A 138 5.14 3.75 -17.22
CA GLY A 138 5.77 2.45 -17.53
C GLY A 138 5.13 1.23 -16.84
N SER A 139 4.02 1.40 -16.11
CA SER A 139 3.33 0.29 -15.46
C SER A 139 2.35 -0.48 -16.36
N ALA A 140 2.09 0.02 -17.57
CA ALA A 140 1.18 -0.60 -18.52
C ALA A 140 1.61 -2.04 -18.85
N ASN A 141 0.65 -2.97 -18.79
CA ASN A 141 0.81 -4.42 -19.01
C ASN A 141 1.63 -5.16 -17.94
N LEU A 142 2.00 -4.54 -16.80
CA LEU A 142 2.66 -5.27 -15.69
C LEU A 142 1.69 -6.10 -14.84
N TYR A 143 0.40 -5.80 -14.89
CA TYR A 143 -0.70 -6.46 -14.17
C TYR A 143 -2.01 -6.27 -14.94
N GLN A 144 -3.04 -7.04 -14.58
CA GLN A 144 -4.36 -7.05 -15.23
C GLN A 144 -5.50 -6.75 -14.25
N HIS A 145 -5.35 -7.18 -13.00
CA HIS A 145 -6.39 -7.12 -11.97
C HIS A 145 -5.81 -6.51 -10.69
N ILE A 146 -6.57 -5.64 -10.03
CA ILE A 146 -6.22 -5.02 -8.75
C ILE A 146 -7.23 -5.42 -7.68
N ILE A 147 -6.71 -5.77 -6.50
CA ILE A 147 -7.48 -5.78 -5.26
C ILE A 147 -6.86 -4.72 -4.34
N SER A 148 -7.68 -3.80 -3.86
CA SER A 148 -7.27 -2.64 -3.06
C SER A 148 -8.02 -2.64 -1.74
N GLU A 149 -7.39 -3.24 -0.73
CA GLU A 149 -7.88 -3.34 0.65
C GLU A 149 -7.45 -2.10 1.44
N SER A 150 -8.44 -1.34 1.94
CA SER A 150 -8.27 -0.23 2.87
C SER A 150 -7.24 0.82 2.43
N SER A 151 -7.16 1.02 1.11
CA SER A 151 -6.26 1.97 0.45
C SER A 151 -7.02 3.19 -0.08
N ALA A 152 -6.40 4.35 0.13
CA ALA A 152 -6.91 5.68 -0.15
C ALA A 152 -6.11 6.31 -1.28
N ALA A 153 -6.70 6.36 -2.50
CA ALA A 153 -6.14 7.14 -3.60
C ALA A 153 -6.26 8.65 -3.36
N SER A 154 -7.29 9.08 -2.64
CA SER A 154 -7.86 10.44 -2.79
C SER A 154 -7.70 11.31 -1.54
N HIS A 155 -6.50 11.33 -0.95
CA HIS A 155 -6.22 12.31 0.09
C HIS A 155 -4.86 12.99 -0.06
N TYR A 156 -4.92 14.26 -0.45
CA TYR A 156 -3.81 15.20 -0.63
C TYR A 156 -2.61 15.00 0.32
N PRO A 157 -2.73 14.94 1.67
CA PRO A 157 -1.55 14.87 2.56
C PRO A 157 -0.62 13.66 2.33
N TYR A 158 -1.03 12.68 1.52
CA TYR A 158 -0.21 11.55 1.09
C TYR A 158 0.57 11.76 -0.22
N TYR A 159 0.41 12.92 -0.86
CA TYR A 159 1.08 13.30 -2.09
C TYR A 159 1.90 14.56 -1.87
N SER A 160 3.07 14.61 -2.50
CA SER A 160 3.98 15.75 -2.44
C SER A 160 4.28 16.24 -3.85
N ASN A 161 4.28 17.55 -4.06
CA ASN A 161 5.01 18.12 -5.19
C ASN A 161 6.53 18.12 -4.87
N ILE A 162 7.35 18.37 -5.90
CA ILE A 162 8.81 18.40 -5.78
C ILE A 162 9.29 19.37 -4.68
N SER A 163 8.66 20.55 -4.53
CA SER A 163 9.05 21.53 -3.49
C SER A 163 8.88 20.97 -2.08
N ASN A 164 7.73 20.34 -1.80
CA ASN A 164 7.44 19.72 -0.51
C ASN A 164 8.37 18.53 -0.24
N ALA A 165 8.64 17.70 -1.25
CA ALA A 165 9.58 16.58 -1.14
C ALA A 165 11.02 17.04 -0.86
N ILE A 166 11.48 18.11 -1.50
CA ILE A 166 12.79 18.74 -1.22
C ILE A 166 12.84 19.31 0.20
N GLN A 167 11.79 19.98 0.68
CA GLN A 167 11.74 20.50 2.05
C GLN A 167 11.76 19.37 3.08
N ALA A 168 10.98 18.31 2.85
CA ALA A 168 10.93 17.13 3.70
C ALA A 168 12.28 16.38 3.75
N SER A 169 12.98 16.30 2.62
CA SER A 169 14.29 15.66 2.50
C SER A 169 15.41 16.50 3.12
N ASN A 170 15.37 17.83 2.97
CA ASN A 170 16.32 18.74 3.62
C ASN A 170 16.28 18.67 5.16
N LYS A 171 15.14 18.34 5.77
CA LYS A 171 15.06 18.07 7.22
C LYS A 171 15.89 16.84 7.61
N VAL A 172 15.92 15.80 6.78
CA VAL A 172 16.79 14.62 6.98
C VAL A 172 18.26 15.04 6.92
N VAL A 173 18.64 15.81 5.89
CA VAL A 173 20.03 16.32 5.75
C VAL A 173 20.48 17.12 6.98
N GLN A 174 19.59 17.98 7.50
CA GLN A 174 19.82 18.76 8.71
C GLN A 174 19.96 17.87 9.96
N ASN A 175 19.02 16.95 10.18
CA ASN A 175 19.02 16.03 11.33
C ASN A 175 20.25 15.09 11.32
N MET A 176 20.75 14.73 10.14
CA MET A 176 21.98 13.96 9.96
C MET A 176 23.27 14.80 10.09
N ASN A 177 23.17 16.12 10.31
CA ASN A 177 24.28 17.08 10.31
C ASN A 177 25.16 17.03 9.03
N CYS A 178 24.60 16.62 7.89
CA CYS A 178 25.31 16.60 6.62
C CYS A 178 25.40 18.01 6.02
N THR A 179 26.52 18.32 5.34
CA THR A 179 26.67 19.61 4.64
C THR A 179 25.63 19.76 3.53
N ARG A 180 25.23 21.01 3.25
CA ARG A 180 24.38 21.40 2.12
C ARG A 180 25.10 22.28 1.10
N GLU A 181 26.40 22.51 1.29
CA GLU A 181 27.23 23.39 0.43
C GLU A 181 27.78 22.67 -0.80
N ASN A 182 27.85 21.34 -0.76
CA ASN A 182 28.40 20.53 -1.84
C ASN A 182 27.59 19.22 -1.99
N ASN A 183 27.01 19.01 -3.17
CA ASN A 183 26.14 17.87 -3.45
C ASN A 183 26.85 16.51 -3.27
N ALA A 184 28.10 16.38 -3.71
CA ALA A 184 28.86 15.14 -3.56
C ALA A 184 29.17 14.81 -2.09
N LEU A 185 29.58 15.80 -1.29
CA LEU A 185 29.83 15.62 0.15
C LEU A 185 28.54 15.34 0.94
N MET A 186 27.43 15.99 0.58
CA MET A 186 26.11 15.74 1.15
C MET A 186 25.68 14.28 0.94
N LEU A 187 25.75 13.79 -0.31
CA LEU A 187 25.36 12.43 -0.64
C LEU A 187 26.33 11.39 -0.07
N ALA A 188 27.63 11.67 -0.02
CA ALA A 188 28.62 10.81 0.62
C ALA A 188 28.34 10.67 2.13
N CYS A 189 28.03 11.77 2.82
CA CYS A 189 27.62 11.77 4.23
C CYS A 189 26.42 10.85 4.45
N LEU A 190 25.30 11.10 3.75
CA LEU A 190 24.06 10.30 3.87
C LEU A 190 24.24 8.82 3.50
N ARG A 191 25.10 8.51 2.52
CA ARG A 191 25.38 7.12 2.12
C ARG A 191 26.26 6.37 3.11
N ASN A 192 27.11 7.08 3.85
CA ASN A 192 28.00 6.49 4.84
C ASN A 192 27.37 6.38 6.25
N SER A 193 26.26 7.08 6.51
CA SER A 193 25.48 6.96 7.75
C SER A 193 24.93 5.55 7.99
N SER A 194 24.68 5.19 9.25
CA SER A 194 23.89 3.99 9.57
C SER A 194 22.46 4.13 9.06
N ILE A 195 21.73 3.02 8.97
CA ILE A 195 20.34 3.06 8.50
C ILE A 195 19.43 3.47 9.66
N GLU A 196 19.81 3.08 10.87
CA GLU A 196 19.20 3.43 12.14
C GLU A 196 19.17 4.96 12.34
N ASP A 197 20.31 5.64 12.14
CA ASP A 197 20.39 7.10 12.22
C ASP A 197 19.51 7.77 11.16
N LEU A 198 19.49 7.24 9.92
CA LEU A 198 18.66 7.77 8.83
C LEU A 198 17.15 7.62 9.13
N ILE A 199 16.73 6.52 9.77
CA ILE A 199 15.35 6.31 10.21
C ILE A 199 15.00 7.31 11.32
N VAL A 200 15.88 7.51 12.31
CA VAL A 200 15.70 8.50 13.38
C VAL A 200 15.63 9.93 12.82
N ALA A 201 16.49 10.28 11.87
CA ALA A 201 16.53 11.59 11.24
C ALA A 201 15.35 11.87 10.30
N PHE A 202 14.75 10.83 9.72
CA PHE A 202 13.49 10.94 8.96
C PHE A 202 12.30 11.19 9.89
N GLY A 203 12.30 10.54 11.05
CA GLY A 203 11.22 10.61 12.04
C GLY A 203 9.96 9.87 11.60
N TYR A 204 8.93 9.88 12.45
CA TYR A 204 7.65 9.27 12.12
C TYR A 204 6.79 10.23 11.30
N ARG A 205 6.73 10.03 9.99
CA ARG A 205 5.89 10.80 9.05
C ARG A 205 5.59 9.94 7.82
N PRO A 206 4.37 9.99 7.23
CA PRO A 206 4.08 9.28 6.00
C PRO A 206 5.15 9.57 4.94
N ALA A 207 5.66 8.51 4.29
CA ALA A 207 6.34 8.67 3.01
C ALA A 207 5.25 8.94 1.97
N ASN A 208 5.47 9.95 1.13
CA ASN A 208 4.44 10.52 0.26
C ASN A 208 4.76 10.23 -1.19
N THR A 209 3.74 9.91 -1.97
CA THR A 209 3.86 9.77 -3.43
C THR A 209 4.29 11.11 -4.02
N ILE A 210 5.47 11.17 -4.62
CA ILE A 210 5.99 12.43 -5.18
C ILE A 210 5.48 12.55 -6.61
N VAL A 211 4.61 13.52 -6.86
CA VAL A 211 4.21 13.89 -8.22
C VAL A 211 5.33 14.74 -8.80
N ASP A 212 6.15 14.11 -9.63
CA ASP A 212 7.41 14.65 -10.15
C ASP A 212 7.33 15.09 -11.62
N GLY A 213 6.20 14.83 -12.29
CA GLY A 213 6.01 15.13 -13.72
C GLY A 213 6.74 14.17 -14.66
N TYR A 214 7.40 13.13 -14.15
CA TYR A 214 8.14 12.14 -14.95
C TYR A 214 7.70 10.71 -14.67
N PHE A 215 7.83 10.25 -13.43
CA PHE A 215 7.45 8.91 -12.98
C PHE A 215 5.98 8.88 -12.55
N PHE A 216 5.56 9.92 -11.84
CA PHE A 216 4.16 10.32 -11.69
C PHE A 216 3.93 11.58 -12.53
N PRO A 217 3.56 11.44 -13.82
CA PRO A 217 3.31 12.58 -14.71
C PRO A 217 2.12 13.44 -14.26
N TYR A 218 1.18 12.86 -13.50
CA TYR A 218 -0.03 13.52 -13.00
C TYR A 218 -0.32 13.11 -11.56
N TYR A 219 -1.08 13.92 -10.84
CA TYR A 219 -1.68 13.56 -9.56
C TYR A 219 -2.63 12.35 -9.74
N PRO A 220 -2.43 11.20 -9.06
CA PRO A 220 -3.13 9.96 -9.42
C PRO A 220 -4.67 10.01 -9.40
N PRO A 221 -5.37 10.64 -8.42
CA PRO A 221 -6.81 10.84 -8.50
C PRO A 221 -7.26 11.61 -9.74
N LEU A 222 -6.51 12.63 -10.15
CA LEU A 222 -6.80 13.40 -11.38
C LEU A 222 -6.49 12.57 -12.63
N ALA A 223 -5.48 11.71 -12.61
CA ALA A 223 -5.20 10.76 -13.69
C ALA A 223 -6.36 9.76 -13.86
N ILE A 224 -6.89 9.23 -12.76
CA ILE A 224 -8.08 8.36 -12.76
C ILE A 224 -9.31 9.12 -13.29
N LYS A 225 -9.63 10.29 -12.71
CA LYS A 225 -10.77 11.17 -13.08
C LYS A 225 -10.76 11.56 -14.57
N ASN A 226 -9.58 11.74 -15.16
CA ASN A 226 -9.40 12.14 -16.56
C ASN A 226 -9.14 10.99 -17.54
N GLY A 227 -9.14 9.72 -17.10
CA GLY A 227 -8.86 8.57 -17.96
C GLY A 227 -7.42 8.50 -18.48
N LEU A 228 -6.47 9.10 -17.77
CA LEU A 228 -5.02 9.04 -18.03
C LEU A 228 -4.34 7.86 -17.30
N TYR A 229 -5.16 7.00 -16.70
CA TYR A 229 -4.78 5.75 -16.04
C TYR A 229 -4.66 4.60 -17.06
N ASN A 230 -3.90 3.55 -16.73
CA ASN A 230 -3.81 2.33 -17.55
C ASN A 230 -5.19 1.81 -17.98
N PRO A 231 -5.52 1.83 -19.28
CA PRO A 231 -6.77 1.24 -19.76
C PRO A 231 -6.67 -0.29 -19.73
N ASN A 232 -7.80 -0.97 -19.47
CA ASN A 232 -7.94 -2.42 -19.39
C ASN A 232 -7.39 -3.07 -18.10
N ILE A 233 -7.53 -2.40 -16.95
CA ILE A 233 -7.39 -3.04 -15.63
C ILE A 233 -8.77 -3.22 -15.00
N THR A 234 -9.02 -4.34 -14.32
CA THR A 234 -10.21 -4.50 -13.46
C THR A 234 -9.82 -4.31 -11.99
N MET A 235 -10.75 -3.84 -11.16
CA MET A 235 -10.42 -3.43 -9.80
C MET A 235 -11.55 -3.73 -8.80
N ILE A 236 -11.18 -4.31 -7.65
CA ILE A 236 -11.98 -4.32 -6.43
C ILE A 236 -11.36 -3.32 -5.45
N ILE A 237 -12.20 -2.49 -4.83
CA ILE A 237 -11.83 -1.59 -3.72
C ILE A 237 -12.78 -1.87 -2.55
N GLY A 238 -12.22 -2.04 -1.36
CA GLY A 238 -12.96 -2.23 -0.11
C GLY A 238 -12.26 -1.52 1.05
N ASN A 239 -12.98 -1.22 2.13
CA ASN A 239 -12.47 -0.61 3.36
C ASN A 239 -13.16 -1.29 4.55
N ASN A 240 -12.53 -1.29 5.72
CA ASN A 240 -13.17 -1.72 6.97
C ASN A 240 -14.22 -0.70 7.45
N GLU A 241 -15.15 -1.11 8.33
CA GLU A 241 -16.22 -0.22 8.82
C GLU A 241 -15.66 0.94 9.68
N GLN A 242 -14.53 0.75 10.37
CA GLN A 242 -13.87 1.78 11.20
C GLN A 242 -12.48 2.19 10.70
N GLU A 243 -12.43 2.69 9.47
CA GLU A 243 -11.26 3.43 8.95
C GLU A 243 -11.30 4.91 9.37
N PRO A 244 -10.15 5.57 9.62
CA PRO A 244 -10.09 7.00 9.90
C PRO A 244 -10.42 7.83 8.65
N LEU A 245 -11.70 8.20 8.51
CA LEU A 245 -12.26 9.14 7.52
C LEU A 245 -11.70 9.02 6.08
N THR A 246 -11.76 7.80 5.54
CA THR A 246 -11.69 7.52 4.09
C THR A 246 -13.01 7.87 3.40
N CYS A 247 -13.44 9.13 3.49
CA CYS A 247 -14.61 9.62 2.79
C CYS A 247 -14.29 9.89 1.31
N PHE A 248 -14.28 8.81 0.52
CA PHE A 248 -14.35 8.82 -0.93
C PHE A 248 -15.79 8.58 -1.38
N GLU A 249 -16.11 8.82 -2.65
CA GLU A 249 -17.42 8.45 -3.20
C GLU A 249 -17.74 6.93 -3.08
N ASN A 250 -16.78 6.06 -2.73
CA ASN A 250 -16.92 4.76 -2.01
C ASN A 250 -15.55 4.34 -1.39
N PRO A 251 -15.43 3.52 -0.31
CA PRO A 251 -16.31 3.23 0.84
C PRO A 251 -15.58 3.44 2.23
N ASP A 252 -16.16 3.33 3.44
CA ASP A 252 -17.54 3.05 3.86
C ASP A 252 -18.13 4.05 4.92
N MET A 253 -18.31 3.68 6.22
CA MET A 253 -19.50 4.14 6.96
C MET A 253 -19.44 4.52 8.47
N ASN A 254 -20.65 4.67 9.02
CA ASN A 254 -21.16 4.60 10.40
C ASN A 254 -20.47 5.29 11.59
N SER A 255 -20.42 6.63 11.58
CA SER A 255 -20.41 7.42 12.83
C SER A 255 -21.09 8.78 12.62
N THR A 256 -21.94 9.20 13.57
CA THR A 256 -22.66 10.49 13.56
C THR A 256 -21.76 11.68 13.96
N LYS A 257 -20.43 11.48 14.06
CA LYS A 257 -19.44 12.49 14.48
C LYS A 257 -18.61 13.07 13.31
N ALA A 258 -19.18 13.19 12.10
CA ALA A 258 -18.49 13.64 10.88
C ALA A 258 -18.08 15.14 10.84
N ILE A 259 -17.82 15.78 11.98
CA ILE A 259 -17.39 17.18 12.09
C ILE A 259 -16.20 17.29 13.07
N ALA A 260 -15.00 16.85 12.65
CA ALA A 260 -13.75 17.11 13.38
C ALA A 260 -12.44 16.89 12.58
N MET A 261 -12.40 17.02 11.25
CA MET A 261 -11.14 16.87 10.47
C MET A 261 -10.56 18.14 9.85
N THR A 262 -11.17 19.30 10.07
CA THR A 262 -10.58 20.60 9.74
C THR A 262 -9.52 21.09 10.73
N ASN A 263 -9.15 20.30 11.77
CA ASN A 263 -8.20 20.76 12.80
C ASN A 263 -7.48 19.70 13.67
N CYS A 264 -7.37 18.41 13.30
CA CYS A 264 -6.60 17.45 14.13
C CYS A 264 -5.08 17.58 13.96
N ASN A 265 -4.52 18.52 14.72
CA ASN A 265 -3.16 18.45 15.25
C ASN A 265 -3.03 17.17 16.12
N PRO A 266 -1.93 16.39 16.11
CA PRO A 266 -1.88 15.04 16.68
C PRO A 266 -2.14 14.87 18.19
N GLY A 267 -2.37 15.96 18.94
CA GLY A 267 -2.66 15.94 20.38
C GLY A 267 -4.08 16.36 20.77
N ILE A 268 -5.02 16.46 19.83
CA ILE A 268 -6.39 16.99 20.09
C ILE A 268 -7.52 16.04 19.62
N CYS A 269 -7.22 15.04 18.80
CA CYS A 269 -8.18 13.98 18.50
C CYS A 269 -8.36 13.10 19.76
N PRO A 270 -9.57 12.94 20.33
CA PRO A 270 -9.77 12.13 21.52
C PRO A 270 -9.59 10.65 21.18
N GLU A 271 -8.79 9.94 21.97
CA GLU A 271 -8.75 8.48 21.94
C GLU A 271 -10.17 7.97 22.28
N LEU A 272 -10.79 7.23 21.35
CA LEU A 272 -11.97 6.45 21.68
C LEU A 272 -11.55 5.36 22.65
N SER A 273 -12.18 5.31 23.82
CA SER A 273 -11.84 4.33 24.84
C SER A 273 -12.15 2.92 24.34
N VAL A 274 -11.32 1.96 24.73
CA VAL A 274 -11.45 0.53 24.39
C VAL A 274 -12.82 -0.05 24.79
N GLU A 275 -13.49 0.57 25.76
CA GLU A 275 -14.83 0.19 26.24
C GLU A 275 -15.98 0.61 25.31
N GLU A 276 -15.84 1.68 24.49
CA GLU A 276 -16.87 2.10 23.53
C GLU A 276 -16.77 1.37 22.16
N GLY A 277 -15.61 0.77 21.87
CA GLY A 277 -15.30 0.14 20.56
C GLY A 277 -15.27 -1.40 20.54
N ALA A 278 -15.67 -2.07 21.62
CA ALA A 278 -15.55 -3.52 21.77
C ALA A 278 -16.49 -4.32 20.84
N GLY A 279 -16.06 -4.55 19.59
CA GLY A 279 -16.74 -5.42 18.62
C GLY A 279 -16.88 -4.87 17.20
N LEU A 280 -16.03 -3.91 16.78
CA LEU A 280 -16.13 -3.21 15.50
C LEU A 280 -14.83 -3.39 14.69
N CYS A 281 -14.94 -3.60 13.38
CA CYS A 281 -13.80 -3.89 12.50
C CYS A 281 -13.00 -2.61 12.18
N GLY A 282 -11.77 -2.54 12.70
CA GLY A 282 -10.81 -1.46 12.44
C GLY A 282 -9.88 -1.76 11.27
N HIS A 283 -8.93 -0.84 11.04
CA HIS A 283 -7.90 -1.00 10.00
C HIS A 283 -7.12 -2.30 10.17
N VAL A 284 -6.90 -3.03 9.06
CA VAL A 284 -6.26 -4.35 8.92
C VAL A 284 -7.01 -5.58 9.48
N ASP A 285 -8.25 -5.44 9.95
CA ASP A 285 -9.03 -6.59 10.46
C ASP A 285 -9.51 -7.57 9.36
N GLU A 286 -9.50 -7.17 8.08
CA GLU A 286 -9.81 -8.04 6.93
C GLU A 286 -8.67 -9.02 6.62
N ILE A 287 -7.41 -8.60 6.86
CA ILE A 287 -6.20 -9.32 6.46
C ILE A 287 -6.16 -10.78 6.94
N PRO A 288 -6.47 -11.10 8.23
CA PRO A 288 -6.43 -12.48 8.70
C PRO A 288 -7.47 -13.38 8.01
N PHE A 289 -8.54 -12.81 7.45
CA PHE A 289 -9.54 -13.57 6.70
C PHE A 289 -9.11 -13.78 5.24
N VAL A 290 -8.52 -12.77 4.60
CA VAL A 290 -7.93 -12.87 3.25
C VAL A 290 -6.84 -13.95 3.20
N PHE A 291 -6.02 -14.03 4.25
CA PHE A 291 -4.96 -15.05 4.35
C PHE A 291 -5.37 -16.35 5.04
N GLY A 292 -6.59 -16.47 5.58
CA GLY A 292 -7.00 -17.64 6.38
C GLY A 292 -6.13 -17.86 7.63
N THR A 293 -5.56 -16.78 8.19
CA THR A 293 -4.69 -16.78 9.38
C THR A 293 -5.39 -16.36 10.66
N VAL A 294 -6.72 -16.14 10.66
CA VAL A 294 -7.51 -15.79 11.86
C VAL A 294 -7.24 -16.72 13.06
N SER A 295 -7.11 -18.04 12.85
CA SER A 295 -6.78 -19.02 13.92
C SER A 295 -5.52 -18.70 14.71
N SER A 296 -4.60 -18.01 14.04
CA SER A 296 -3.24 -17.70 14.42
C SER A 296 -3.17 -16.23 14.92
N TYR A 297 -4.01 -15.35 14.39
CA TYR A 297 -4.15 -13.95 14.79
C TYR A 297 -4.95 -13.76 16.10
N ASN A 298 -5.99 -14.60 16.29
CA ASN A 298 -6.88 -14.61 17.45
C ASN A 298 -6.13 -14.75 18.79
N SER A 299 -5.01 -15.49 18.82
CA SER A 299 -4.22 -15.64 20.05
C SER A 299 -3.42 -14.41 20.47
N MET A 300 -3.56 -13.25 19.80
CA MET A 300 -2.76 -12.05 20.12
C MET A 300 -3.53 -10.75 20.33
N ASN A 301 -4.43 -10.33 19.41
CA ASN A 301 -4.95 -8.94 19.42
C ASN A 301 -6.48 -8.76 19.29
N SER A 302 -7.20 -9.65 18.59
CA SER A 302 -8.64 -9.46 18.35
C SER A 302 -9.50 -9.92 19.52
N HIS A 303 -10.01 -8.98 20.31
CA HIS A 303 -11.04 -9.30 21.29
C HIS A 303 -12.34 -9.71 20.56
N ASN A 304 -12.88 -10.88 20.92
CA ASN A 304 -14.19 -11.39 20.48
C ASN A 304 -14.30 -11.98 19.05
N CYS A 305 -13.19 -12.25 18.35
CA CYS A 305 -13.21 -13.12 17.16
C CYS A 305 -13.11 -14.60 17.57
N THR A 306 -13.91 -15.50 17.00
CA THR A 306 -13.81 -16.95 17.21
C THR A 306 -13.42 -17.67 15.91
N TRP A 307 -12.46 -18.61 15.97
CA TRP A 307 -12.16 -19.47 14.81
C TRP A 307 -13.00 -20.76 14.83
N ASP A 308 -14.30 -20.59 14.65
CA ASP A 308 -15.28 -21.66 14.51
C ASP A 308 -15.52 -22.03 13.02
N SER A 309 -16.54 -22.84 12.74
CA SER A 309 -16.90 -23.25 11.38
C SER A 309 -17.47 -22.12 10.52
N GLN A 310 -18.14 -21.13 11.12
CA GLN A 310 -18.72 -19.99 10.42
C GLN A 310 -17.63 -19.03 9.98
N THR A 311 -16.73 -18.65 10.89
CA THR A 311 -15.57 -17.79 10.60
C THR A 311 -14.62 -18.43 9.57
N ARG A 312 -14.43 -19.76 9.62
CA ARG A 312 -13.72 -20.52 8.57
C ARG A 312 -14.42 -20.44 7.22
N SER A 313 -15.72 -20.73 7.17
CA SER A 313 -16.51 -20.68 5.92
C SER A 313 -16.47 -19.30 5.28
N PHE A 314 -16.55 -18.25 6.10
CA PHE A 314 -16.46 -16.86 5.68
C PHE A 314 -15.09 -16.50 5.10
N SER A 315 -13.99 -16.86 5.79
CA SER A 315 -12.62 -16.69 5.26
C SER A 315 -12.40 -17.42 3.94
N ASN A 316 -12.91 -18.66 3.80
CA ASN A 316 -12.79 -19.43 2.57
C ASN A 316 -13.58 -18.82 1.40
N GLN A 317 -14.71 -18.14 1.68
CA GLN A 317 -15.44 -17.37 0.67
C GLN A 317 -14.66 -16.13 0.22
N ILE A 318 -14.06 -15.37 1.15
CA ILE A 318 -13.17 -14.23 0.82
C ILE A 318 -12.04 -14.71 -0.10
N ILE A 319 -11.30 -15.75 0.30
CA ILE A 319 -10.25 -16.39 -0.52
C ILE A 319 -10.77 -16.73 -1.92
N SER A 320 -11.95 -17.33 -2.02
CA SER A 320 -12.54 -17.74 -3.30
C SER A 320 -12.90 -16.54 -4.22
N HIS A 321 -13.38 -15.43 -3.66
CA HIS A 321 -13.60 -14.19 -4.42
C HIS A 321 -12.28 -13.56 -4.89
N TRP A 322 -11.23 -13.57 -4.05
CA TRP A 322 -9.92 -12.99 -4.37
C TRP A 322 -9.21 -13.78 -5.47
N ILE A 323 -9.26 -15.12 -5.42
CA ILE A 323 -8.73 -15.98 -6.47
C ILE A 323 -9.54 -15.84 -7.77
N SER A 324 -10.87 -15.74 -7.71
CA SER A 324 -11.72 -15.42 -8.87
C SER A 324 -11.30 -14.11 -9.53
N MET A 325 -11.09 -13.05 -8.74
CA MET A 325 -10.64 -11.75 -9.23
C MET A 325 -9.25 -11.81 -9.87
N ALA A 326 -8.30 -12.54 -9.26
CA ALA A 326 -6.95 -12.71 -9.81
C ALA A 326 -6.92 -13.55 -11.11
N ARG A 327 -7.94 -14.40 -11.33
CA ARG A 327 -8.07 -15.28 -12.50
C ARG A 327 -8.82 -14.65 -13.67
N ASP A 328 -10.05 -14.23 -13.39
CA ASP A 328 -11.07 -13.87 -14.37
C ASP A 328 -11.27 -12.35 -14.48
N GLY A 329 -10.67 -11.59 -13.56
CA GLY A 329 -10.90 -10.15 -13.41
C GLY A 329 -12.22 -9.77 -12.77
N GLU A 330 -12.97 -10.76 -12.27
CA GLU A 330 -14.29 -10.60 -11.66
C GLU A 330 -14.41 -11.45 -10.37
N PRO A 331 -15.01 -10.92 -9.29
CA PRO A 331 -15.37 -11.72 -8.11
C PRO A 331 -16.49 -12.73 -8.44
N LEU A 332 -16.61 -13.78 -7.61
CA LEU A 332 -17.71 -14.74 -7.75
C LEU A 332 -19.09 -14.06 -7.65
N GLN A 333 -20.02 -14.53 -8.46
CA GLN A 333 -21.42 -14.09 -8.42
C GLN A 333 -22.09 -14.47 -7.08
N PRO A 334 -23.02 -13.66 -6.55
CA PRO A 334 -23.72 -12.55 -7.20
C PRO A 334 -23.12 -11.15 -6.92
N TRP A 335 -21.82 -11.04 -6.64
CA TRP A 335 -21.16 -9.74 -6.44
C TRP A 335 -21.35 -8.86 -7.70
N PRO A 336 -22.06 -7.72 -7.61
CA PRO A 336 -22.35 -6.89 -8.78
C PRO A 336 -21.18 -5.96 -9.09
N GLN A 337 -20.96 -5.70 -10.39
CA GLN A 337 -20.07 -4.62 -10.81
C GLN A 337 -20.58 -3.27 -10.28
N TYR A 338 -19.67 -2.45 -9.73
CA TYR A 338 -20.02 -1.11 -9.29
C TYR A 338 -20.47 -0.22 -10.46
N SER A 339 -21.48 0.61 -10.23
CA SER A 339 -21.99 1.57 -11.20
C SER A 339 -22.20 2.94 -10.55
N PRO A 340 -21.60 4.04 -11.07
CA PRO A 340 -21.83 5.39 -10.56
C PRO A 340 -23.30 5.84 -10.57
N THR A 341 -24.12 5.29 -11.49
CA THR A 341 -25.55 5.60 -11.60
C THR A 341 -26.46 4.69 -10.77
N ALA A 342 -25.93 3.56 -10.30
CA ALA A 342 -26.63 2.60 -9.46
C ALA A 342 -25.70 2.14 -8.34
N LYS A 343 -25.25 3.10 -7.52
CA LYS A 343 -24.21 2.92 -6.50
C LYS A 343 -24.61 1.82 -5.50
N LYS A 344 -23.99 0.65 -5.67
CA LYS A 344 -24.08 -0.50 -4.76
C LYS A 344 -22.69 -0.97 -4.43
N TYR A 345 -22.47 -1.29 -3.18
CA TYR A 345 -21.27 -1.96 -2.71
C TYR A 345 -21.65 -3.36 -2.21
N PHE A 346 -20.66 -4.21 -1.97
CA PHE A 346 -20.88 -5.56 -1.48
C PHE A 346 -20.50 -5.62 -0.01
N LYS A 347 -21.49 -5.83 0.87
CA LYS A 347 -21.27 -5.94 2.30
C LYS A 347 -20.83 -7.36 2.63
N ILE A 348 -19.69 -7.47 3.32
CA ILE A 348 -19.01 -8.73 3.61
C ILE A 348 -18.92 -8.86 5.13
N THR A 349 -19.69 -9.76 5.73
CA THR A 349 -19.64 -10.00 7.19
C THR A 349 -19.75 -11.50 7.50
N PRO A 350 -19.21 -11.98 8.64
CA PRO A 350 -19.33 -13.38 9.02
C PRO A 350 -20.77 -13.80 9.42
N TYR A 351 -21.68 -12.85 9.66
CA TYR A 351 -23.03 -13.12 10.20
C TYR A 351 -24.18 -12.82 9.23
N HIS A 352 -23.96 -11.95 8.25
CA HIS A 352 -24.85 -11.65 7.14
C HIS A 352 -24.08 -11.92 5.86
N ASP A 353 -24.62 -12.80 5.02
CA ASP A 353 -23.98 -13.24 3.78
C ASP A 353 -23.56 -12.07 2.87
N PHE A 354 -22.57 -12.36 2.04
CA PHE A 354 -22.11 -11.55 0.91
C PHE A 354 -23.29 -10.96 0.11
N SER A 355 -23.60 -9.68 0.34
CA SER A 355 -24.86 -9.06 -0.09
C SER A 355 -24.68 -7.65 -0.69
N PRO A 356 -25.43 -7.31 -1.75
CA PRO A 356 -25.30 -6.01 -2.41
C PRO A 356 -26.17 -4.94 -1.74
N GLU A 357 -25.54 -3.98 -1.07
CA GLU A 357 -26.19 -2.90 -0.34
C GLU A 357 -26.11 -1.57 -1.11
N PRO A 358 -27.15 -0.71 -1.03
CA PRO A 358 -27.16 0.60 -1.68
C PRO A 358 -26.29 1.63 -0.94
N TRP A 359 -25.60 2.48 -1.70
CA TRP A 359 -24.78 3.57 -1.16
C TRP A 359 -25.55 4.90 -1.12
N TYR A 360 -25.60 5.55 0.04
CA TYR A 360 -26.40 6.76 0.28
C TYR A 360 -25.61 7.99 0.77
N ARG A 361 -24.27 7.95 0.79
CA ARG A 361 -23.45 9.08 1.29
C ARG A 361 -23.12 10.11 0.22
N ASP A 362 -23.13 11.37 0.64
CA ASP A 362 -22.67 12.54 -0.12
C ASP A 362 -21.26 12.93 0.35
N CYS A 363 -20.30 12.91 -0.57
CA CYS A 363 -18.89 13.23 -0.33
C CYS A 363 -18.47 14.57 -0.95
N SER A 364 -19.42 15.31 -1.57
CA SER A 364 -19.13 16.49 -2.41
C SER A 364 -18.33 17.60 -1.72
N LEU A 365 -18.44 17.75 -0.39
CA LEU A 365 -17.62 18.68 0.39
C LEU A 365 -16.12 18.31 0.37
N LEU A 366 -15.80 17.02 0.41
CA LEU A 366 -14.42 16.55 0.39
C LEU A 366 -13.85 16.57 -1.03
N ASP A 367 -14.67 16.26 -2.04
CA ASP A 367 -14.30 16.45 -3.44
C ASP A 367 -13.96 17.93 -3.73
N GLN A 368 -14.72 18.87 -3.15
CA GLN A 368 -14.44 20.31 -3.23
C GLN A 368 -13.13 20.69 -2.52
N LEU A 369 -12.91 20.19 -1.29
CA LEU A 369 -11.67 20.44 -0.55
C LEU A 369 -10.44 19.84 -1.26
N GLU A 370 -10.57 18.66 -1.88
CA GLU A 370 -9.52 18.05 -2.68
C GLU A 370 -9.25 18.86 -3.96
N ASP A 371 -10.28 19.22 -4.74
CA ASP A 371 -10.15 20.07 -5.93
C ASP A 371 -9.54 21.47 -5.59
N GLU A 372 -9.82 22.04 -4.41
CA GLU A 372 -9.17 23.27 -3.92
C GLU A 372 -7.69 23.07 -3.59
N GLN A 373 -7.34 22.00 -2.84
CA GLN A 373 -5.94 21.73 -2.49
C GLN A 373 -5.10 21.36 -3.72
N ILE A 374 -5.65 20.59 -4.67
CA ILE A 374 -5.00 20.29 -5.96
C ILE A 374 -4.61 21.59 -6.68
N ARG A 375 -5.51 22.60 -6.76
CA ARG A 375 -5.21 23.89 -7.42
C ARG A 375 -4.04 24.64 -6.79
N ILE A 376 -3.86 24.52 -5.47
CA ILE A 376 -2.77 25.17 -4.72
C ILE A 376 -1.44 24.39 -4.92
N MET A 377 -1.50 23.06 -4.87
CA MET A 377 -0.35 22.15 -4.84
C MET A 377 0.22 21.78 -6.19
N PHE A 378 -0.67 21.52 -7.14
CA PHE A 378 -0.43 21.01 -8.48
C PHE A 378 -1.09 21.94 -9.49
N PRO A 379 -0.69 23.23 -9.56
CA PRO A 379 -1.27 24.17 -10.51
C PRO A 379 -1.09 23.64 -11.93
N ILE A 380 -2.21 23.52 -12.65
CA ILE A 380 -2.22 23.17 -14.07
C ILE A 380 -1.68 24.38 -14.83
N ASN A 381 -0.56 24.19 -15.55
CA ASN A 381 -0.02 25.16 -16.51
C ASN A 381 -0.66 24.99 -17.89
#